data_AF-A0A963DJW4-F1
#
_entry.id   AF-A0A963DJW4-F1
#
_cell.length_a   1.000
_cell.length_b   1.000
_cell.length_c   1.000
_cell.angle_alpha   90.00
_cell.angle_beta   90.00
_cell.angle_gamma   90.00
#
_symmetry.space_group_name_H-M   'P 1'
#
loop_
_entity.id
_entity.type
_entity.pdbx_description
1 polymer ?
#
loop_
_entity_poly.entity_id
_entity_poly.type
_entity_poly.pdbx_seq_one_letter_code
_entity_poly.pdbx_strand_id
1 'polypeptide(L)'
;MANKPTPHWQPLTALPLIASLIDGELADGQEHHAALLAARDRPHVLDDATVERSITLHTEQRDFLGVFAEQLERWRNEYPTDAQRRELDRLEGRHFQLY
;
A
#
# COMPACT_ATOMS: atom_id res chain seq x y z
N MET A 1 11.74 25.11 6.48
CA MET A 1 11.71 24.09 5.40
C MET A 1 11.82 22.73 6.08
N ALA A 2 10.73 21.97 6.15
CA ALA A 2 10.76 20.64 6.78
C ALA A 2 11.51 19.69 5.84
N ASN A 3 12.61 19.11 6.32
CA ASN A 3 13.38 18.11 5.61
C ASN A 3 12.48 16.88 5.47
N LYS A 4 11.93 16.62 4.27
CA LYS A 4 11.17 15.38 4.03
C LYS A 4 12.13 14.22 4.28
N PRO A 5 11.82 13.27 5.18
CA PRO A 5 12.71 12.17 5.46
C PRO A 5 12.97 11.41 4.16
N THR A 6 14.25 11.23 3.81
CA THR A 6 14.65 10.46 2.64
C THR A 6 14.24 9.00 2.87
N PRO A 7 13.56 8.34 1.92
CA PRO A 7 13.18 6.96 2.06
C PRO A 7 14.40 6.05 2.31
N HIS A 8 14.28 5.14 3.27
CA HIS A 8 15.27 4.09 3.46
C HIS A 8 14.99 2.95 2.48
N TRP A 9 15.71 2.96 1.36
CA TRP A 9 15.62 1.93 0.32
C TRP A 9 16.02 0.56 0.87
N GLN A 10 15.19 -0.43 0.58
CA GLN A 10 15.35 -1.80 1.04
C GLN A 10 16.09 -2.65 0.00
N PRO A 11 16.95 -3.59 0.41
CA PRO A 11 17.62 -4.50 -0.51
C PRO A 11 16.62 -5.48 -1.14
N LEU A 12 16.92 -6.01 -2.33
CA LEU A 12 16.06 -7.00 -2.99
C LEU A 12 15.80 -8.26 -2.15
N THR A 13 16.68 -8.58 -1.20
CA THR A 13 16.49 -9.67 -0.23
C THR A 13 15.31 -9.45 0.71
N ALA A 14 14.85 -8.21 0.90
CA ALA A 14 13.67 -7.88 1.70
C ALA A 14 12.35 -8.08 0.95
N LEU A 15 12.39 -8.33 -0.37
CA LEU A 15 11.20 -8.48 -1.21
C LEU A 15 10.15 -9.47 -0.66
N PRO A 16 10.50 -10.68 -0.17
CA PRO A 16 9.50 -11.62 0.34
C PRO A 16 8.79 -11.10 1.60
N LEU A 17 9.51 -10.43 2.49
CA LEU A 17 8.95 -9.84 3.71
C LEU A 17 7.99 -8.71 3.35
N ILE A 18 8.42 -7.79 2.49
CA ILE A 18 7.62 -6.65 2.06
C ILE A 18 6.37 -7.09 1.30
N ALA A 19 6.49 -8.11 0.44
CA ALA A 19 5.36 -8.73 -0.22
C ALA A 19 4.33 -9.29 0.77
N SER A 20 4.78 -10.00 1.81
CA SER A 20 3.88 -10.53 2.84
C SER A 20 3.17 -9.45 3.66
N LEU A 21 3.85 -8.33 3.94
CA LEU A 21 3.25 -7.19 4.61
C LEU A 21 2.16 -6.54 3.76
N ILE A 22 2.42 -6.35 2.46
CA ILE A 22 1.43 -5.81 1.50
C ILE A 22 0.24 -6.75 1.35
N ASP A 23 0.48 -8.08 1.36
CA ASP A 23 -0.59 -9.07 1.33
C ASP A 23 -1.50 -8.97 2.57
N GLY A 24 -0.91 -8.74 3.75
CA GLY A 24 -1.65 -8.51 5.00
C GLY A 24 -2.44 -7.20 4.97
N GLU A 25 -1.81 -6.08 4.61
CA GLU A 25 -2.47 -4.77 4.55
C GLU A 25 -3.63 -4.75 3.55
N LEU A 26 -3.50 -5.44 2.41
CA LEU A 26 -4.59 -5.55 1.44
C LEU A 26 -5.78 -6.34 2.00
N ALA A 27 -5.54 -7.42 2.73
CA ALA A 27 -6.59 -8.21 3.37
C ALA A 27 -7.34 -7.38 4.42
N ASP A 28 -6.59 -6.67 5.27
CA ASP A 28 -7.14 -5.77 6.31
C ASP A 28 -7.96 -4.64 5.67
N GLY A 29 -7.46 -4.03 4.59
CA GLY A 29 -8.17 -2.98 3.85
C GLY A 29 -9.48 -3.46 3.21
N GLN A 30 -9.50 -4.67 2.67
CA GLN A 30 -10.71 -5.30 2.12
C GLN A 30 -11.75 -5.57 3.21
N GLU A 31 -11.33 -6.04 4.38
CA GLU A 31 -12.22 -6.23 5.53
C GLU A 31 -12.81 -4.91 6.01
N HIS A 32 -11.97 -3.87 6.12
CA HIS A 32 -12.42 -2.53 6.51
C HIS A 32 -13.42 -1.93 5.51
N HIS A 33 -13.15 -2.06 4.20
CA HIS A 33 -14.07 -1.61 3.16
C HIS A 33 -15.42 -2.36 3.21
N ALA A 34 -15.40 -3.67 3.43
CA ALA A 34 -16.63 -4.46 3.60
C ALA A 34 -17.44 -3.99 4.83
N ALA A 35 -16.77 -3.66 5.94
CA ALA A 35 -17.41 -3.09 7.13
C ALA A 35 -18.05 -1.72 6.85
N LEU A 36 -17.37 -0.84 6.11
CA LEU A 36 -17.90 0.46 5.70
C LEU A 36 -19.11 0.32 4.77
N LEU A 37 -19.06 -0.61 3.80
CA LEU A 37 -20.22 -0.91 2.94
C LEU A 37 -21.42 -1.41 3.74
N ALA A 38 -21.21 -2.27 4.74
CA ALA A 38 -22.27 -2.74 5.63
C ALA A 38 -22.85 -1.62 6.51
N ALA A 39 -22.02 -0.64 6.89
CA ALA A 39 -22.45 0.53 7.65
C ALA A 39 -23.23 1.56 6.80
N ARG A 40 -23.00 1.62 5.48
CA ARG A 40 -23.67 2.55 4.55
C ARG A 40 -25.20 2.51 4.63
N ASP A 41 -25.77 1.32 4.82
CA ASP A 41 -27.22 1.11 4.83
C ASP A 41 -27.84 1.44 6.22
N ARG A 42 -27.06 2.02 7.15
CA ARG A 42 -27.47 2.42 8.50
C ARG A 42 -27.14 3.92 8.72
N PRO A 43 -28.12 4.82 8.60
CA PRO A 43 -27.89 6.25 8.83
C PRO A 43 -27.31 6.51 10.23
N HIS A 44 -26.33 7.42 10.33
CA HIS A 44 -25.65 7.86 11.57
C HIS A 44 -24.69 6.87 12.25
N VAL A 45 -24.26 5.79 11.58
CA VAL A 45 -23.31 4.82 12.16
C VAL A 45 -21.85 5.30 12.14
N LEU A 46 -21.48 6.16 11.19
CA LEU A 46 -20.15 6.76 11.11
C LEU A 46 -20.26 8.23 11.48
N ASP A 47 -19.57 8.63 12.56
CA ASP A 47 -19.43 10.03 12.91
C ASP A 47 -18.42 10.73 11.98
N ASP A 48 -18.51 12.07 11.93
CA ASP A 48 -17.65 12.89 11.06
C ASP A 48 -16.16 12.67 11.37
N ALA A 49 -15.81 12.38 12.63
CA ALA A 49 -14.45 12.08 13.06
C ALA A 49 -13.91 10.78 12.43
N THR A 50 -14.75 9.77 12.25
CA THR A 50 -14.38 8.51 11.59
C THR A 50 -14.20 8.73 10.08
N VAL A 51 -15.03 9.58 9.46
CA VAL A 51 -14.90 9.95 8.05
C VAL A 51 -13.61 10.74 7.79
N GLU A 52 -13.31 11.76 8.59
CA GLU A 52 -12.08 12.56 8.46
C GLU A 52 -10.82 11.71 8.66
N ARG A 53 -10.86 10.76 9.62
CA ARG A 53 -9.75 9.83 9.83
C ARG A 53 -9.53 8.92 8.63
N SER A 54 -10.60 8.42 8.02
CA SER A 54 -10.51 7.62 6.79
C SER A 54 -9.90 8.43 5.63
N ILE A 55 -10.33 9.68 5.43
CA ILE A 55 -9.79 10.56 4.38
C ILE A 55 -8.30 10.85 4.61
N THR A 56 -7.91 11.12 5.86
CA THR A 56 -6.52 11.38 6.23
C THR A 56 -5.64 10.17 5.95
N LEU A 57 -6.07 8.99 6.41
CA LEU A 57 -5.37 7.72 6.18
C LEU A 57 -5.17 7.43 4.68
N HIS A 58 -6.21 7.60 3.87
CA HIS A 58 -6.13 7.38 2.42
C HIS A 58 -5.20 8.40 1.73
N THR A 59 -5.14 9.63 2.24
CA THR A 59 -4.26 10.68 1.70
C THR A 59 -2.79 10.37 2.02
N GLU A 60 -2.49 9.93 3.25
CA GLU A 60 -1.14 9.53 3.68
C GLU A 60 -0.65 8.27 2.93
N GLN A 61 -1.53 7.30 2.71
CA GLN A 61 -1.22 6.10 1.91
C GLN A 61 -0.83 6.47 0.47
N ARG A 62 -1.45 7.51 -0.12
CA ARG A 62 -1.19 7.93 -1.50
C ARG A 62 0.21 8.50 -1.70
N ASP A 63 0.75 9.19 -0.71
CA ASP A 63 2.13 9.70 -0.75
C ASP A 63 3.17 8.57 -0.65
N PHE A 64 2.80 7.45 -0.01
CA PHE A 64 3.64 6.26 0.10
C PHE A 64 3.75 5.49 -1.23
N LEU A 65 2.73 5.56 -2.09
CA LEU A 65 2.71 4.88 -3.40
C LEU A 65 3.86 5.31 -4.31
N GLY A 66 4.24 6.60 -4.28
CA GLY A 66 5.36 7.11 -5.11
C GLY A 66 6.72 6.52 -4.68
N VAL A 67 6.96 6.42 -3.37
CA VAL A 67 8.16 5.79 -2.82
C VAL A 67 8.19 4.29 -3.13
N PHE A 68 7.04 3.64 -3.03
CA PHE A 68 6.90 2.23 -3.37
C PHE A 68 7.21 1.95 -4.84
N ALA A 69 6.68 2.76 -5.76
CA ALA A 69 6.97 2.64 -7.19
C ALA A 69 8.48 2.79 -7.49
N GLU A 70 9.15 3.76 -6.87
CA GLU A 70 10.61 3.94 -7.02
C GLU A 70 11.40 2.75 -6.45
N GLN A 71 10.95 2.16 -5.33
CA GLN A 71 11.56 0.95 -4.77
C GLN A 71 11.46 -0.25 -5.71
N LEU A 72 10.31 -0.44 -6.37
CA LEU A 72 10.12 -1.51 -7.35
C LEU A 72 11.04 -1.34 -8.56
N GLU A 73 11.17 -0.12 -9.09
CA GLU A 73 12.08 0.19 -10.19
C GLU A 73 13.54 -0.10 -9.84
N ARG A 74 13.98 0.27 -8.62
CA ARG A 74 15.32 -0.05 -8.12
C ARG A 74 15.55 -1.57 -8.10
N TRP A 75 14.61 -2.33 -7.57
CA TRP A 75 14.70 -3.79 -7.52
C TRP A 75 14.72 -4.46 -8.89
N ARG A 76 14.04 -3.90 -9.90
CA ARG A 76 14.14 -4.39 -11.29
C ARG A 76 15.55 -4.27 -11.85
N ASN A 77 16.26 -3.20 -11.48
CA ASN A 77 17.61 -2.90 -11.94
C ASN A 77 18.72 -3.65 -11.16
N GLU A 78 18.38 -4.30 -10.03
CA GLU A 78 19.31 -5.09 -9.20
C GLU A 78 19.53 -6.54 -9.68
N TYR A 79 19.18 -6.86 -10.94
CA TYR A 79 19.29 -8.21 -11.51
C TYR A 79 18.53 -9.30 -10.72
N PRO A 80 17.21 -9.15 -10.52
CA PRO A 80 16.42 -10.12 -9.79
C PRO A 80 16.42 -11.50 -10.46
N THR A 81 16.32 -12.55 -9.64
CA THR A 81 16.02 -13.91 -10.09
C THR A 81 14.64 -13.99 -10.72
N ASP A 82 14.35 -15.02 -11.51
CA ASP A 82 13.04 -15.18 -12.13
C ASP A 82 11.88 -15.25 -11.12
N ALA A 83 12.13 -15.82 -9.93
CA ALA A 83 11.15 -15.85 -8.85
C ALA A 83 10.88 -14.43 -8.31
N GLN A 84 11.93 -13.63 -8.10
CA GLN A 84 11.80 -12.25 -7.65
C GLN A 84 11.14 -11.38 -8.73
N ARG A 85 11.43 -11.60 -10.03
CA ARG A 85 10.77 -10.89 -11.14
C ARG A 85 9.26 -11.12 -11.15
N ARG A 86 8.82 -12.37 -11.03
CA ARG A 86 7.39 -12.71 -10.93
C ARG A 86 6.72 -12.04 -9.74
N GLU A 87 7.44 -11.93 -8.63
CA GLU A 87 6.92 -11.26 -7.44
C GLU A 87 6.82 -9.73 -7.62
N LEU A 88 7.79 -9.12 -8.29
CA LEU A 88 7.71 -7.71 -8.69
C LEU A 88 6.53 -7.48 -9.66
N ASP A 89 6.35 -8.33 -10.67
CA ASP A 89 5.21 -8.25 -11.60
C ASP A 89 3.86 -8.31 -10.83
N ARG A 90 3.76 -9.20 -9.83
CA ARG A 90 2.58 -9.34 -8.98
C ARG A 90 2.31 -8.09 -8.16
N LEU A 91 3.34 -7.51 -7.55
CA LEU A 91 3.22 -6.30 -6.72
C LEU A 91 2.85 -5.07 -7.56
N GLU A 92 3.44 -4.92 -8.75
CA GLU A 92 3.07 -3.87 -9.71
C GLU A 92 1.60 -4.02 -10.16
N GLY A 93 1.15 -5.24 -10.46
CA GLY A 93 -0.24 -5.51 -10.81
C GLY A 93 -1.24 -5.13 -9.70
N ARG A 94 -0.87 -5.31 -8.43
CA ARG A 94 -1.69 -4.91 -7.28
C ARG A 94 -1.70 -3.41 -7.03
N HIS A 95 -0.59 -2.72 -7.28
CA HIS A 95 -0.51 -1.26 -7.19
C HIS A 95 -1.55 -0.58 -8.11
N PHE A 96 -1.85 -1.16 -9.28
CA PHE A 96 -2.89 -0.65 -10.18
C PHE A 96 -4.33 -0.90 -9.71
N GLN A 97 -4.58 -1.80 -8.75
CA GLN A 97 -5.92 -2.02 -8.18
C GLN A 97 -6.27 -1.02 -7.06
N LEU A 98 -5.30 -0.24 -6.59
CA LEU A 98 -5.48 0.78 -5.54
C LEU A 98 -5.79 2.19 -6.10
N TYR A 99 -5.94 2.33 -7.43
CA TYR A 99 -6.36 3.54 -8.15
C TYR A 99 -7.73 3.32 -8.80
#